data_AF-A0A6L2ZLF4-F1
#
_entry.id   AF-A0A6L2ZLF4-F1
#
_cell.length_a   1.000
_cell.length_b   1.000
_cell.length_c   1.000
_cell.angle_alpha   90.00
_cell.angle_beta   90.00
_cell.angle_gamma   90.00
#
_symmetry.space_group_name_H-M   'P 1'
#
loop_
_entity.id
_entity.type
_entity.pdbx_description
1 polymer ?
#
loop_
_entity_poly.entity_id
_entity_poly.type
_entity_poly.pdbx_seq_one_letter_code
_entity_poly.pdbx_strand_id
1 'polypeptide(L)'
;MEKQEQSNIMVGKMYAQCEKLKKDLEKFKKLEQEIHFLNQTGEGDLKAKKRIEELKMAYPGGLKKEKAQIESCVNDLKVQFKQLKTYINNLHISTQ
;
A
#
# COMPACT_ATOMS: atom_id res chain seq x y z
N MET A 1 27.66 1.75 18.57
CA MET A 1 26.68 2.85 18.45
C MET A 1 26.14 2.96 17.02
N GLU A 2 26.98 3.07 15.99
CA GLU A 2 26.53 3.25 14.59
C GLU A 2 25.64 2.13 14.04
N LYS A 3 25.89 0.86 14.41
CA LYS A 3 25.09 -0.28 13.94
C LYS A 3 23.65 -0.30 14.50
N GLN A 4 23.47 0.17 15.74
CA GLN A 4 22.15 0.27 16.36
C GLN A 4 21.34 1.43 15.79
N GLU A 5 22.02 2.57 15.55
CA GLU A 5 21.44 3.74 14.88
C GLU A 5 20.92 3.38 13.48
N GLN A 6 21.72 2.65 12.69
CA GLN A 6 21.32 2.18 11.36
C GLN A 6 20.11 1.25 11.40
N SER A 7 20.05 0.32 12.37
CA SER A 7 18.88 -0.55 12.57
C SER A 7 17.62 0.26 12.90
N ASN A 8 17.72 1.25 13.79
CA ASN A 8 16.61 2.11 14.16
C ASN A 8 16.09 2.93 12.98
N ILE A 9 17.00 3.46 12.15
CA ILE A 9 16.62 4.19 10.93
C ILE A 9 15.90 3.26 9.95
N MET A 10 16.37 2.03 9.74
CA MET A 10 15.74 1.06 8.85
C MET A 10 14.33 0.70 9.34
N VAL A 11 14.18 0.38 10.63
CA VAL A 11 12.89 0.08 11.25
C VAL A 11 11.93 1.26 11.14
N GLY A 12 12.39 2.49 11.43
CA GLY A 12 11.58 3.70 11.33
C GLY A 12 11.05 3.95 9.91
N LYS A 13 11.90 3.78 8.89
CA LYS A 13 11.50 3.89 7.48
C LYS A 13 10.46 2.84 7.10
N MET A 14 10.67 1.58 7.51
CA MET A 14 9.72 0.50 7.26
C MET A 14 8.37 0.75 7.94
N TYR A 15 8.37 1.27 9.18
CA TYR A 15 7.15 1.62 9.89
C TYR A 15 6.35 2.71 9.16
N ALA A 16 7.03 3.78 8.73
CA ALA A 16 6.39 4.85 7.96
C ALA A 16 5.79 4.33 6.63
N GLN A 17 6.50 3.42 5.95
CA GLN A 17 5.99 2.76 4.75
C GLN A 17 4.76 1.89 5.03
N CYS A 18 4.75 1.12 6.12
CA CYS A 18 3.57 0.34 6.54
C CYS A 18 2.36 1.24 6.83
N GLU A 19 2.55 2.35 7.54
CA GLU A 19 1.48 3.30 7.84
C GLU A 19 0.91 3.95 6.57
N LYS A 20 1.77 4.31 5.62
CA LYS A 20 1.35 4.79 4.31
C LYS A 20 0.56 3.72 3.54
N LEU A 21 1.09 2.50 3.48
CA LEU A 21 0.45 1.36 2.81
C LEU A 21 -0.94 1.07 3.39
N LYS A 22 -1.09 1.13 4.71
CA LYS A 22 -2.37 0.95 5.39
C LYS A 22 -3.41 1.98 4.94
N LYS A 23 -3.02 3.26 4.85
CA LYS A 23 -3.89 4.34 4.36
C LYS A 23 -4.24 4.17 2.88
N ASP A 24 -3.27 3.79 2.05
CA ASP A 24 -3.47 3.56 0.62
C ASP A 24 -4.42 2.38 0.38
N LEU A 25 -4.28 1.30 1.16
CA LEU A 25 -5.18 0.13 1.12
C LEU A 25 -6.60 0.47 1.56
N GLU A 26 -6.77 1.30 2.60
CA GLU A 26 -8.11 1.73 3.04
C GLU A 26 -8.81 2.56 1.97
N LYS A 27 -8.10 3.51 1.34
CA LYS A 27 -8.63 4.30 0.22
C LYS A 27 -9.02 3.41 -0.97
N PHE A 28 -8.17 2.46 -1.33
CA PHE A 28 -8.43 1.51 -2.40
C PHE A 28 -9.71 0.71 -2.15
N LYS A 29 -9.88 0.15 -0.94
CA LYS A 29 -11.08 -0.59 -0.56
C LYS A 29 -12.35 0.26 -0.63
N LYS A 30 -12.29 1.52 -0.18
CA LYS A 30 -13.43 2.45 -0.27
C LYS A 30 -13.83 2.70 -1.73
N LEU A 31 -12.85 2.90 -2.62
CA LEU A 31 -13.10 3.07 -4.05
C LEU A 31 -13.69 1.80 -4.69
N GLU A 32 -13.18 0.62 -4.35
CA GLU A 32 -13.75 -0.65 -4.83
C GLU A 32 -15.20 -0.82 -4.40
N GLN A 33 -15.51 -0.55 -3.13
CA GLN A 33 -16.87 -0.60 -2.59
C GLN A 33 -17.80 0.41 -3.25
N GLU A 34 -17.33 1.64 -3.47
CA GLU A 34 -18.08 2.69 -4.16
C GLU A 34 -18.41 2.27 -5.59
N ILE A 35 -17.41 1.81 -6.36
CA ILE A 35 -17.61 1.32 -7.74
C ILE A 35 -18.62 0.17 -7.76
N HIS A 36 -18.49 -0.79 -6.83
CA HIS A 36 -19.42 -1.91 -6.74
C HIS A 36 -20.86 -1.44 -6.49
N PHE A 37 -21.06 -0.54 -5.53
CA PHE A 37 -22.39 0.01 -5.22
C PHE A 37 -22.98 0.76 -6.42
N LEU A 38 -22.19 1.62 -7.06
CA LEU A 38 -22.62 2.41 -8.22
C LEU A 38 -23.04 1.52 -9.41
N ASN A 39 -22.33 0.42 -9.65
CA ASN A 39 -22.70 -0.54 -10.68
C ASN A 39 -24.00 -1.29 -10.37
N GLN A 40 -24.37 -1.41 -9.09
CA GLN A 40 -25.62 -2.06 -8.66
C GLN A 40 -26.83 -1.13 -8.69
N THR A 41 -26.65 0.20 -8.63
CA THR A 41 -27.74 1.17 -8.49
C THR A 41 -28.62 1.28 -9.75
N GLY A 42 -28.21 0.66 -10.86
CA GLY A 42 -28.97 0.62 -12.12
C GLY A 42 -28.91 1.93 -12.91
N GLU A 43 -29.27 1.88 -14.19
CA GLU A 43 -29.13 3.01 -15.14
C GLU A 43 -30.08 4.20 -14.88
N GLY A 44 -31.00 4.08 -13.92
CA GLY A 44 -31.96 5.14 -13.58
C GLY A 44 -31.39 6.29 -12.74
N ASP A 45 -30.27 6.07 -12.04
CA ASP A 45 -29.68 7.08 -11.16
C ASP A 45 -28.65 7.96 -11.91
N LEU A 46 -29.07 9.19 -12.24
CA LEU A 46 -28.22 10.19 -12.89
C LEU A 46 -27.00 10.59 -12.06
N LYS A 47 -27.10 10.57 -10.72
CA LYS A 47 -25.95 10.86 -9.85
C LYS A 47 -24.96 9.71 -9.90
N ALA A 48 -25.44 8.47 -9.87
CA ALA A 48 -24.59 7.29 -9.99
C ALA A 48 -23.85 7.27 -11.34
N LYS A 49 -24.56 7.57 -12.44
CA LYS A 49 -23.95 7.69 -13.79
C LYS A 49 -22.84 8.73 -13.84
N LYS A 50 -23.13 9.95 -13.37
CA LYS A 50 -22.14 11.03 -13.32
C LYS A 50 -20.90 10.62 -12.51
N ARG A 51 -21.11 9.97 -11.36
CA ARG A 51 -20.02 9.51 -10.51
C ARG A 51 -19.17 8.42 -11.17
N ILE A 52 -19.78 7.49 -11.89
CA ILE A 52 -19.07 6.47 -12.69
C ILE A 52 -18.21 7.15 -13.77
N GLU A 53 -18.72 8.16 -14.46
CA GLU A 53 -17.95 8.91 -15.46
C GLU A 53 -16.75 9.64 -14.85
N GLU A 54 -16.94 10.30 -13.70
CA GLU A 54 -15.84 10.91 -12.93
C GLU A 54 -14.76 9.88 -12.56
N LEU A 55 -15.17 8.70 -12.08
CA LEU A 55 -14.24 7.63 -11.72
C LEU A 55 -13.51 7.07 -12.95
N LYS A 56 -14.16 6.95 -14.10
CA LYS A 56 -13.52 6.53 -15.36
C LYS A 56 -12.47 7.54 -15.83
N MET A 57 -12.74 8.84 -15.66
CA MET A 57 -11.78 9.90 -15.99
C MET A 57 -10.59 9.92 -15.02
N ALA A 58 -10.85 9.76 -13.72
CA ALA A 58 -9.81 9.74 -12.69
C ALA A 58 -8.93 8.48 -12.75
N TYR A 59 -9.52 7.34 -13.11
CA TYR A 59 -8.88 6.03 -13.17
C TYR A 59 -9.06 5.39 -14.56
N PRO A 60 -8.36 5.91 -15.59
CA PRO A 60 -8.43 5.33 -16.92
C PRO A 60 -7.80 3.92 -16.89
N GLY A 61 -8.64 2.89 -17.08
CA GLY A 61 -8.25 1.49 -16.90
C GLY A 61 -8.67 0.86 -15.57
N GLY A 62 -9.48 1.57 -14.77
CA GLY A 62 -9.92 1.15 -13.45
C GLY A 62 -8.79 1.24 -12.42
N LEU A 63 -8.94 0.51 -11.31
CA LEU A 63 -8.01 0.59 -10.18
C LEU A 63 -6.73 -0.28 -10.34
N LYS A 64 -6.36 -0.65 -11.57
CA LYS A 64 -5.24 -1.57 -11.84
C LYS A 64 -3.91 -1.00 -11.39
N LYS A 65 -3.70 0.30 -11.59
CA LYS A 65 -2.45 0.99 -11.24
C LYS A 65 -2.29 1.07 -9.73
N GLU A 66 -3.37 1.41 -9.02
CA GLU A 66 -3.42 1.51 -7.57
C GLU A 66 -3.15 0.16 -6.93
N LYS A 67 -3.77 -0.91 -7.45
CA LYS A 67 -3.52 -2.28 -7.02
C LYS A 67 -2.05 -2.67 -7.20
N ALA A 68 -1.48 -2.43 -8.38
CA ALA A 68 -0.08 -2.73 -8.67
C ALA A 68 0.88 -1.96 -7.75
N GLN A 69 0.58 -0.70 -7.41
CA GLN A 69 1.38 0.09 -6.46
C GLN A 69 1.35 -0.49 -5.04
N ILE A 70 0.17 -0.91 -4.57
CA ILE A 70 0.02 -1.58 -3.27
C ILE A 70 0.82 -2.89 -3.25
N GLU A 71 0.71 -3.72 -4.30
CA GLU A 71 1.44 -4.98 -4.42
C GLU A 71 2.96 -4.76 -4.46
N SER A 72 3.43 -3.76 -5.21
CA SER A 72 4.85 -3.38 -5.24
C SER A 72 5.35 -2.97 -3.86
N CYS A 73 4.61 -2.11 -3.16
CA CYS A 73 4.99 -1.65 -1.82
C CYS A 73 5.05 -2.81 -0.81
N VAL A 74 4.12 -3.76 -0.88
CA VAL A 74 4.15 -4.99 -0.07
C VAL A 74 5.40 -5.81 -0.37
N ASN A 75 5.76 -5.96 -1.65
CA ASN A 75 6.95 -6.73 -2.03
C ASN A 75 8.25 -6.06 -1.57
N ASP A 76 8.34 -4.74 -1.68
CA ASP A 76 9.49 -3.97 -1.18
C ASP A 76 9.65 -4.12 0.33
N LEU A 77 8.54 -4.04 1.09
CA LEU A 77 8.54 -4.26 2.53
C LEU A 77 9.00 -5.68 2.91
N LYS A 78 8.57 -6.70 2.16
CA LYS A 78 9.03 -8.09 2.38
C LYS A 78 10.55 -8.22 2.20
N VAL A 79 11.10 -7.57 1.17
CA VAL A 79 12.56 -7.57 0.92
C VAL A 79 13.30 -6.86 2.06
N GLN A 80 12.85 -5.67 2.45
CA GLN A 80 13.44 -4.92 3.55
C GLN A 80 13.38 -5.70 4.88
N PHE A 81 12.29 -6.41 5.15
CA PHE A 81 12.17 -7.24 6.35
C PHE A 81 13.17 -8.41 6.36
N LYS A 82 13.40 -9.05 5.22
CA LYS A 82 14.46 -10.08 5.09
C LYS A 82 15.85 -9.49 5.33
N GLN A 83 16.13 -8.31 4.77
CA GLN A 83 17.41 -7.62 4.96
C GLN A 83 17.64 -7.26 6.43
N LEU A 84 16.63 -6.71 7.11
CA LEU A 84 16.69 -6.40 8.53
C LEU A 84 16.93 -7.66 9.38
N LYS A 85 16.23 -8.75 9.07
CA LYS A 85 16.44 -10.04 9.77
C LYS A 85 17.88 -10.54 9.62
N THR A 86 18.42 -10.52 8.40
CA THR A 86 19.83 -10.90 8.16
C THR A 86 20.79 -9.97 8.89
N TYR A 87 20.54 -8.66 8.87
CA TYR A 87 21.36 -7.68 9.59
C TYR A 87 21.41 -7.97 11.09
N ILE A 88 20.26 -8.17 11.73
CA ILE A 88 20.14 -8.48 13.16
C ILE A 88 20.87 -9.80 13.49
N ASN A 89 20.69 -10.85 12.68
CA ASN A 89 21.39 -12.12 12.89
C ASN A 89 22.92 -11.96 12.83
N ASN A 90 23.42 -11.20 11.87
CA ASN A 90 24.86 -10.94 11.74
C ASN A 90 25.42 -10.13 12.91
N LEU A 91 24.64 -9.18 13.45
CA LEU A 91 25.00 -8.50 14.69
C LEU A 91 25.14 -9.50 15.83
N HIS A 92 24.16 -10.39 16.01
CA HIS A 92 24.16 -11.36 17.11
C HIS A 92 25.39 -12.29 17.05
N ILE A 93 25.74 -12.77 15.85
CA ILE A 93 26.91 -13.63 15.61
C ILE A 93 28.23 -12.88 15.90
N SER A 94 28.32 -11.58 15.61
CA SER A 94 29.54 -10.78 15.80
C SER A 94 29.81 -10.38 17.27
N THR A 95 28.95 -10.78 18.20
CA THR A 95 29.05 -10.46 19.65
C THR A 95 29.39 -11.68 20.52
N GLN A 96 29.59 -12.86 19.92
CA GLN A 96 30.12 -14.07 20.57
C GLN A 96 31.61 -14.24 20.24
#